data_AF-A0A3E2VYH6-F1
#
_entry.id   AF-A0A3E2VYH6-F1
#
_cell.length_a   1.000
_cell.length_b   1.000
_cell.length_c   1.000
_cell.angle_alpha   90.00
_cell.angle_beta   90.00
_cell.angle_gamma   90.00
#
_symmetry.space_group_name_H-M   'P 1'
#
loop_
_entity.id
_entity.type
_entity.pdbx_description
1 polymer ?
#
loop_
_entity_poly.entity_id
_entity_poly.type
_entity_poly.pdbx_seq_one_letter_code
_entity_poly.pdbx_strand_id
1 'polypeptide(L)'
;MKLKNPMLVVTDIDKSIEFYKKVFGLHVIMDFGANKTLTGGLALQTSETYKEFIGTSDISFGGNNFEVYFEEDDFDKFADRLKEYDIEYVHPIIEHSWGQRVVRFYDPDKHIIEVGENMKIVCKRFLNSGMTPEQVAERMDVPMKFINACMR
;
A
#
# COMPACT_ATOMS: atom_id res chain seq x y z
N MET A 1 1.08 18.63 16.91
CA MET A 1 0.39 18.23 15.65
C MET A 1 0.44 16.71 15.53
N LYS A 2 -0.57 16.05 14.94
CA LYS A 2 -0.60 14.60 14.71
C LYS A 2 -1.17 14.29 13.32
N LEU A 3 -0.50 13.46 12.54
CA LEU A 3 -1.07 12.93 11.29
C LEU A 3 -2.27 12.04 11.61
N LYS A 4 -3.34 12.15 10.81
CA LYS A 4 -4.57 11.40 11.00
C LYS A 4 -4.79 10.39 9.88
N ASN A 5 -5.01 10.87 8.66
CA ASN A 5 -5.38 10.01 7.55
C ASN A 5 -4.69 10.51 6.28
N PRO A 6 -3.99 9.65 5.51
CA PRO A 6 -3.77 9.93 4.10
C PRO A 6 -5.13 9.91 3.39
N MET A 7 -5.28 10.76 2.38
CA MET A 7 -6.53 10.90 1.63
C MET A 7 -6.25 10.84 0.13
N LEU A 8 -6.97 9.98 -0.58
CA LEU A 8 -6.94 9.89 -2.04
C LEU A 8 -8.14 10.61 -2.62
N VAL A 9 -7.89 11.42 -3.64
CA VAL A 9 -8.94 12.05 -4.43
C VAL A 9 -9.40 11.04 -5.48
N VAL A 10 -10.69 10.80 -5.62
CA VAL A 10 -11.23 9.77 -6.51
C VAL A 10 -12.36 10.33 -7.36
N THR A 11 -12.50 9.85 -8.59
CA THR A 11 -13.58 10.29 -9.50
C THR A 11 -14.92 9.66 -9.15
N ASP A 12 -14.90 8.41 -8.67
CA ASP A 12 -16.08 7.67 -8.21
C ASP A 12 -15.75 6.97 -6.88
N ILE A 13 -16.39 7.45 -5.81
CA ILE A 13 -16.09 6.96 -4.45
C ILE A 13 -16.60 5.55 -4.22
N ASP A 14 -17.72 5.15 -4.82
CA ASP A 14 -18.30 3.83 -4.61
C ASP A 14 -17.54 2.77 -5.42
N LYS A 15 -17.11 3.12 -6.64
CA LYS A 15 -16.18 2.29 -7.42
C LYS A 15 -14.84 2.09 -6.70
N SER A 16 -14.31 3.13 -6.08
CA SER A 16 -13.09 3.06 -5.28
C SER A 16 -13.27 2.16 -4.06
N ILE A 17 -14.38 2.31 -3.32
CA ILE A 17 -14.70 1.43 -2.19
C ILE A 17 -14.80 -0.03 -2.63
N GLU A 18 -15.47 -0.30 -3.75
CA GLU A 18 -15.58 -1.65 -4.30
C GLU A 18 -14.20 -2.24 -4.61
N PHE A 19 -13.31 -1.47 -5.23
CA PHE A 19 -11.94 -1.86 -5.50
C PHE A 19 -11.19 -2.21 -4.21
N TYR A 20 -11.11 -1.29 -3.25
CA TYR A 20 -10.38 -1.51 -2.00
C TYR A 20 -10.98 -2.64 -1.16
N LYS A 21 -12.30 -2.83 -1.21
CA LYS A 21 -12.95 -3.96 -0.56
C LYS A 21 -12.62 -5.29 -1.24
N LYS A 22 -12.64 -5.36 -2.57
CA LYS A 22 -12.35 -6.60 -3.31
C LYS A 22 -10.89 -7.01 -3.21
N VAL A 23 -9.97 -6.07 -3.43
CA VAL A 23 -8.54 -6.36 -3.52
C VAL A 23 -7.93 -6.56 -2.13
N PHE A 24 -8.31 -5.72 -1.16
CA PHE A 24 -7.67 -5.65 0.16
C PHE A 24 -8.59 -6.04 1.33
N GLY A 25 -9.89 -6.25 1.09
CA GLY A 25 -10.85 -6.48 2.17
C GLY A 25 -11.14 -5.24 3.01
N LEU A 26 -10.80 -4.03 2.54
CA LEU A 26 -11.03 -2.81 3.33
C LEU A 26 -12.51 -2.46 3.39
N HIS A 27 -12.97 -2.00 4.55
CA HIS A 27 -14.36 -1.65 4.80
C HIS A 27 -14.50 -0.18 5.22
N VAL A 28 -15.60 0.47 4.86
CA VAL A 28 -15.91 1.82 5.34
C VAL A 28 -16.12 1.78 6.85
N ILE A 29 -15.40 2.62 7.58
CA ILE A 29 -15.52 2.80 9.04
C ILE A 29 -16.11 4.16 9.41
N MET A 30 -16.14 5.11 8.48
CA MET A 30 -16.70 6.44 8.67
C MET A 30 -17.16 6.99 7.33
N ASP A 31 -18.38 7.53 7.27
CA ASP A 31 -19.04 7.97 6.04
C ASP A 31 -19.59 9.40 6.22
N PHE A 32 -19.10 10.32 5.40
CA PHE A 32 -19.55 11.71 5.31
C PHE A 32 -20.10 12.03 3.90
N GLY A 33 -20.55 11.03 3.16
CA GLY A 33 -21.01 11.14 1.78
C GLY A 33 -19.84 11.31 0.82
N ALA A 34 -19.40 12.55 0.61
CA ALA A 34 -18.31 12.89 -0.33
C ALA A 34 -16.91 12.51 0.18
N ASN A 35 -16.80 12.23 1.48
CA ASN A 35 -15.59 11.71 2.13
C ASN A 35 -15.93 10.42 2.88
N LYS A 36 -15.16 9.35 2.66
CA LYS A 36 -15.34 8.08 3.35
C LYS A 36 -13.99 7.56 3.80
N THR A 37 -13.89 7.06 5.02
CA THR A 37 -12.65 6.47 5.55
C THR A 37 -12.78 4.97 5.64
N LEU A 38 -11.76 4.26 5.18
CA LEU A 38 -11.66 2.80 5.19
C LEU A 38 -10.90 2.30 6.43
N THR A 39 -11.06 1.02 6.75
CA THR A 39 -10.20 0.30 7.71
C THR A 39 -8.71 0.57 7.41
N GLY A 40 -7.91 0.74 8.45
CA GLY A 40 -6.50 1.17 8.30
C GLY A 40 -6.31 2.69 8.14
N GLY A 41 -7.39 3.45 7.96
CA GLY A 41 -7.36 4.92 7.97
C GLY A 41 -7.13 5.57 6.61
N LEU A 42 -7.23 4.83 5.50
CA LEU A 42 -7.21 5.42 4.15
C LEU A 42 -8.53 6.19 3.92
N ALA A 43 -8.45 7.49 3.73
CA ALA A 43 -9.61 8.30 3.37
C ALA A 43 -9.74 8.45 1.86
N LEU A 44 -10.98 8.48 1.36
CA LEU A 44 -11.33 8.74 -0.03
C LEU A 44 -12.16 10.02 -0.08
N GLN A 45 -11.89 10.87 -1.06
CA GLN A 45 -12.58 12.15 -1.28
C GLN A 45 -13.00 12.27 -2.74
N THR A 46 -14.26 12.60 -3.00
CA THR A 46 -14.69 12.87 -4.37
C THR A 46 -13.95 14.06 -4.98
N SER A 47 -13.52 13.93 -6.23
CA SER A 47 -12.81 14.99 -6.94
C SER A 47 -13.62 16.28 -7.06
N GLU A 48 -14.95 16.18 -7.19
CA GLU A 48 -15.86 17.33 -7.27
C GLU A 48 -15.74 18.24 -6.04
N THR A 49 -15.95 17.68 -4.86
CA THR A 49 -15.88 18.46 -3.60
C THR A 49 -14.45 18.82 -3.22
N TYR A 50 -13.45 18.01 -3.61
CA TYR A 50 -12.06 18.37 -3.37
C TYR A 50 -11.65 19.65 -4.11
N LYS A 51 -12.11 19.84 -5.36
CA LYS A 51 -11.87 21.07 -6.14
C LYS A 51 -12.36 22.32 -5.41
N GLU A 52 -13.51 22.23 -4.75
CA GLU A 52 -14.06 23.31 -3.92
C GLU A 52 -13.17 23.57 -2.70
N PHE A 53 -12.71 22.51 -2.03
CA PHE A 53 -11.86 22.63 -0.84
C PHE A 53 -10.53 23.32 -1.14
N ILE A 54 -9.95 23.06 -2.31
CA ILE A 54 -8.65 23.64 -2.70
C ILE A 54 -8.76 24.85 -3.63
N GLY A 55 -9.97 25.24 -4.04
CA GLY A 55 -10.21 26.41 -4.88
C GLY A 55 -9.66 26.31 -6.31
N THR A 56 -9.43 25.10 -6.83
CA THR A 56 -8.97 24.88 -8.21
C THR A 56 -9.57 23.61 -8.81
N SER A 57 -9.77 23.64 -10.13
CA SER A 57 -10.20 22.47 -10.91
C SER A 57 -9.03 21.67 -11.50
N ASP A 58 -7.81 22.16 -11.34
CA ASP A 58 -6.58 21.56 -11.86
C ASP A 58 -6.13 20.38 -11.01
N ILE A 59 -6.77 19.23 -11.24
CA ILE A 59 -6.43 17.94 -10.63
C ILE A 59 -6.08 16.98 -11.76
N SER A 60 -4.94 16.32 -11.63
CA SER A 60 -4.48 15.27 -12.54
C SER A 60 -4.26 13.96 -11.82
N PHE A 61 -4.39 12.87 -12.56
CA PHE A 61 -4.23 11.50 -12.09
C PHE A 61 -3.08 10.82 -12.84
N GLY A 62 -2.44 9.83 -12.22
CA GLY A 62 -1.30 9.11 -12.83
C GLY A 62 -0.02 9.94 -12.89
N GLY A 63 0.16 10.87 -11.95
CA GLY A 63 1.37 11.69 -11.83
C GLY A 63 2.61 10.91 -11.37
N ASN A 64 2.45 9.68 -10.87
CA ASN A 64 3.52 8.78 -10.43
C ASN A 64 4.50 9.40 -9.43
N ASN A 65 3.98 10.25 -8.54
CA ASN A 65 4.75 11.05 -7.59
C ASN A 65 4.52 10.65 -6.12
N PHE A 66 3.65 9.67 -5.85
CA PHE A 66 3.43 9.09 -4.53
C PHE A 66 2.84 7.68 -4.64
N GLU A 67 2.85 6.92 -3.54
CA GLU A 67 2.18 5.62 -3.43
C GLU A 67 1.55 5.41 -2.05
N VAL A 68 0.62 4.46 -1.95
CA VAL A 68 0.15 3.88 -0.68
C VAL A 68 0.78 2.50 -0.51
N TYR A 69 1.50 2.31 0.59
CA TYR A 69 2.26 1.09 0.87
C TYR A 69 1.52 0.19 1.87
N PHE A 70 1.39 -1.09 1.51
CA PHE A 70 0.85 -2.17 2.34
C PHE A 70 1.87 -3.29 2.50
N GLU A 71 1.80 -3.98 3.64
CA GLU A 71 2.48 -5.26 3.86
C GLU A 71 1.45 -6.38 3.95
N GLU A 72 1.77 -7.52 3.35
CA GLU A 72 0.96 -8.74 3.38
C GLU A 72 1.76 -9.91 3.94
N ASP A 73 1.12 -10.70 4.80
CA ASP A 73 1.73 -11.86 5.44
C ASP A 73 1.83 -13.03 4.44
N ASP A 74 0.78 -13.25 3.64
CA ASP A 74 0.73 -14.28 2.59
C ASP A 74 0.84 -13.64 1.20
N PHE A 75 2.01 -13.07 0.93
CA PHE A 75 2.27 -12.29 -0.29
C PHE A 75 2.03 -13.09 -1.57
N ASP A 76 2.46 -14.35 -1.62
CA ASP A 76 2.30 -15.19 -2.81
C ASP A 76 0.81 -15.45 -3.10
N LYS A 77 0.01 -15.75 -2.07
CA LYS A 77 -1.45 -15.91 -2.22
C LYS A 77 -2.14 -14.62 -2.63
N PHE A 78 -1.71 -13.48 -2.07
CA PHE A 78 -2.23 -12.17 -2.50
C PHE A 78 -1.90 -11.91 -3.96
N ALA A 79 -0.65 -12.12 -4.37
CA ALA A 79 -0.20 -11.89 -5.73
C ALA A 79 -0.90 -12.81 -6.74
N ASP A 80 -1.21 -14.04 -6.36
CA ASP A 80 -2.01 -14.96 -7.18
C ASP A 80 -3.46 -14.51 -7.30
N ARG A 81 -4.11 -14.13 -6.19
CA ARG A 81 -5.47 -13.57 -6.20
C ARG A 81 -5.54 -12.29 -7.03
N LEU A 82 -4.50 -11.45 -7.01
CA LEU A 82 -4.45 -10.19 -7.74
C LEU A 82 -4.64 -10.38 -9.25
N LYS A 83 -4.18 -11.51 -9.80
CA LYS A 83 -4.30 -11.86 -11.22
C LYS A 83 -5.75 -12.12 -11.66
N GLU A 84 -6.67 -12.35 -10.72
CA GLU A 84 -8.10 -12.57 -11.00
C GLU A 84 -8.85 -11.26 -11.26
N TYR A 85 -8.22 -10.11 -10.99
CA TYR A 85 -8.81 -8.79 -11.19
C TYR A 85 -8.24 -8.10 -12.43
N ASP A 86 -9.07 -7.26 -13.07
CA ASP A 86 -8.64 -6.37 -14.14
C ASP A 86 -7.87 -5.18 -13.53
N ILE A 87 -6.57 -5.36 -13.34
CA ILE A 87 -5.68 -4.41 -12.68
C ILE A 87 -4.58 -3.97 -13.63
N GLU A 88 -4.34 -2.66 -13.68
CA GLU A 88 -3.20 -2.10 -14.40
C GLU A 88 -1.97 -2.05 -13.49
N TYR A 89 -0.93 -2.78 -13.87
CA TYR A 89 0.33 -2.82 -13.15
C TYR A 89 1.22 -1.63 -13.52
N VAL A 90 1.90 -1.06 -12.52
CA VAL A 90 3.05 -0.18 -12.76
C VAL A 90 4.22 -1.04 -13.24
N HIS A 91 4.44 -2.16 -12.54
CA HIS A 91 5.39 -3.21 -12.91
C HIS A 91 4.95 -4.55 -12.27
N PRO A 92 5.38 -5.70 -12.82
CA PRO A 92 5.17 -7.00 -12.17
C PRO A 92 5.93 -7.10 -10.84
N ILE A 93 5.89 -8.27 -10.18
CA ILE A 93 6.64 -8.47 -8.94
C ILE A 93 8.15 -8.21 -9.18
N ILE A 94 8.74 -7.37 -8.34
CA ILE A 94 10.19 -7.14 -8.27
C ILE A 94 10.69 -7.43 -6.87
N GLU A 95 12.00 -7.61 -6.73
CA GLU A 95 12.67 -7.69 -5.43
C GLU A 95 13.47 -6.41 -5.20
N HIS A 96 13.22 -5.76 -4.07
CA HIS A 96 14.00 -4.59 -3.64
C HIS A 96 15.41 -4.99 -3.22
N SER A 97 16.31 -4.00 -3.20
CA SER A 97 17.72 -4.22 -2.84
C SER A 97 17.88 -4.79 -1.44
N TRP A 98 16.94 -4.59 -0.51
CA TRP A 98 16.90 -5.18 0.84
C TRP A 98 16.22 -6.55 0.92
N GLY A 99 15.83 -7.13 -0.23
CA GLY A 99 15.35 -8.51 -0.34
C GLY A 99 13.84 -8.71 -0.19
N GLN A 100 13.07 -7.64 -0.06
CA GLN A 100 11.61 -7.69 -0.03
C GLN A 100 11.05 -7.82 -1.44
N ARG A 101 10.16 -8.79 -1.67
CA ARG A 101 9.37 -8.87 -2.90
C ARG A 101 8.16 -7.95 -2.81
N VAL A 102 7.89 -7.21 -3.88
CA VAL A 102 6.78 -6.24 -3.94
C VAL A 102 6.13 -6.25 -5.32
N VAL A 103 4.86 -5.85 -5.37
CA VAL A 103 4.14 -5.57 -6.62
C VAL A 103 3.56 -4.16 -6.55
N ARG A 104 3.58 -3.44 -7.68
CA ARG A 104 2.97 -2.12 -7.80
C ARG A 104 1.93 -2.09 -8.91
N PHE A 105 0.79 -1.50 -8.59
CA PHE A 105 -0.33 -1.37 -9.52
C PHE A 105 -1.14 -0.12 -9.20
N TYR A 106 -2.03 0.25 -10.10
CA TYR A 106 -2.91 1.38 -9.93
C TYR A 106 -4.25 0.97 -9.33
N ASP A 107 -4.81 1.87 -8.54
CA ASP A 107 -6.24 1.86 -8.25
C ASP A 107 -7.05 2.48 -9.43
N PRO A 108 -8.39 2.56 -9.33
CA PRO A 108 -9.24 3.07 -10.42
C PRO A 108 -8.89 4.49 -10.91
N ASP A 109 -8.25 5.31 -10.07
CA ASP A 109 -7.92 6.71 -10.31
C ASP A 109 -6.40 6.91 -10.48
N LYS A 110 -5.64 5.86 -10.81
CA LYS A 110 -4.19 5.92 -11.06
C LYS A 110 -3.35 6.35 -9.85
N HIS A 111 -3.81 6.06 -8.64
CA HIS A 111 -2.97 6.12 -7.45
C HIS A 111 -2.11 4.86 -7.40
N ILE A 112 -0.79 5.01 -7.21
CA ILE A 112 0.09 3.84 -7.08
C ILE A 112 -0.16 3.19 -5.73
N ILE A 113 -0.40 1.88 -5.76
CA ILE A 113 -0.43 1.02 -4.58
C ILE A 113 0.75 0.06 -4.66
N GLU A 114 1.54 0.03 -3.59
CA GLU A 114 2.56 -0.98 -3.39
C GLU A 114 2.08 -1.99 -2.34
N VAL A 115 2.21 -3.27 -2.67
CA VAL A 115 2.07 -4.34 -1.68
C VAL A 115 3.36 -5.10 -1.63
N GLY A 116 3.97 -5.16 -0.45
CA GLY A 116 5.19 -5.89 -0.19
C GLY A 116 5.00 -7.06 0.76
N GLU A 117 5.96 -7.97 0.77
CA GLU A 117 6.07 -8.96 1.84
C GLU A 117 6.20 -8.26 3.19
N ASN A 118 5.58 -8.83 4.22
CA ASN A 118 5.81 -8.41 5.59
C ASN A 118 7.31 -8.42 5.93
N MET A 119 7.84 -7.29 6.39
CA MET A 119 9.28 -7.12 6.63
C MET A 119 9.83 -8.06 7.71
N LYS A 120 8.99 -8.51 8.65
CA LYS A 120 9.39 -9.55 9.62
C LYS A 120 9.57 -10.91 8.97
N ILE A 121 8.77 -11.24 7.95
CA ILE A 121 8.90 -12.49 7.20
C ILE A 121 10.17 -12.45 6.36
N VAL A 122 10.46 -11.33 5.71
CA VAL A 122 11.73 -11.11 4.97
C VAL A 122 12.94 -11.29 5.90
N CYS A 123 12.91 -10.66 7.09
CA CYS A 123 13.96 -10.83 8.09
C CYS A 123 14.12 -12.29 8.52
N LYS A 124 13.02 -12.99 8.82
CA LYS A 124 13.05 -14.41 9.20
C LYS A 124 13.58 -15.30 8.08
N ARG A 125 13.27 -15.01 6.81
CA ARG A 125 13.81 -15.74 5.65
C ARG A 125 15.34 -15.68 5.62
N PHE A 126 15.94 -14.51 5.83
CA PHE A 126 17.40 -14.39 5.87
C PHE A 126 18.03 -15.09 7.08
N LEU A 127 17.45 -14.95 8.27
CA LEU A 127 17.93 -15.66 9.46
C LEU A 127 17.87 -17.18 9.27
N ASN A 128 16.78 -17.70 8.72
CA ASN A 128 16.61 -19.13 8.44
C ASN A 128 17.54 -19.64 7.34
N SER A 129 18.08 -18.75 6.49
CA SER A 129 19.11 -19.11 5.51
C SER A 129 20.53 -19.24 6.11
N GLY A 130 20.67 -18.99 7.42
CA GLY A 130 21.94 -19.11 8.15
C GLY A 130 22.71 -17.80 8.35
N MET A 131 22.14 -16.66 7.95
CA MET A 131 22.75 -15.34 8.21
C MET A 131 22.68 -15.01 9.71
N THR A 132 23.73 -14.37 10.23
CA THR A 132 23.68 -13.80 11.60
C THR A 132 22.80 -12.55 11.63
N PRO A 133 22.25 -12.16 12.79
CA PRO A 133 21.47 -10.93 12.91
C PRO A 133 22.17 -9.68 12.36
N GLU A 134 23.49 -9.57 12.52
CA GLU A 134 24.31 -8.47 12.00
C GLU A 134 24.37 -8.48 10.47
N GLN A 135 24.55 -9.66 9.87
CA GLN A 135 24.52 -9.82 8.41
C GLN A 135 23.15 -9.48 7.84
N VAL A 136 22.07 -9.82 8.55
CA VAL A 136 20.70 -9.46 8.12
C VAL A 136 20.48 -7.95 8.21
N ALA A 137 20.94 -7.29 9.28
CA ALA A 137 20.86 -5.83 9.41
C ALA A 137 21.58 -5.12 8.27
N GLU A 138 22.80 -5.56 7.94
CA GLU A 138 23.58 -5.03 6.82
C GLU A 138 22.90 -5.32 5.47
N ARG A 139 22.44 -6.56 5.25
CA ARG A 139 21.76 -6.98 4.02
C ARG A 139 20.47 -6.20 3.76
N MET A 140 19.72 -5.86 4.81
CA MET A 140 18.45 -5.15 4.70
C MET A 140 18.57 -3.63 4.84
N ASP A 141 19.77 -3.12 5.15
CA ASP A 141 20.03 -1.72 5.48
C ASP A 141 19.10 -1.18 6.60
N VAL A 142 18.92 -1.99 7.66
CA VAL A 142 18.06 -1.64 8.80
C VAL A 142 18.82 -1.70 10.12
N PRO A 143 18.44 -0.89 11.13
CA PRO A 143 19.09 -0.94 12.43
C PRO A 143 18.93 -2.31 13.11
N MET A 144 19.94 -2.74 13.88
CA MET A 144 19.88 -3.96 14.70
C MET A 144 18.65 -4.03 15.63
N LYS A 145 18.13 -2.87 16.07
CA LYS A 145 16.89 -2.80 16.85
C LYS A 145 15.69 -3.41 16.12
N PHE A 146 15.61 -3.22 14.80
CA PHE A 146 14.55 -3.80 13.97
C PHE A 146 14.71 -5.32 13.87
N ILE A 147 15.93 -5.81 13.60
CA ILE A 147 16.23 -7.26 13.55
C ILE A 147 15.89 -7.94 14.87
N ASN A 148 16.30 -7.35 16.00
CA ASN A 148 15.98 -7.87 17.33
C ASN A 148 14.47 -7.93 17.60
N ALA A 149 13.68 -7.02 17.02
CA ALA A 149 12.23 -7.06 17.13
C ALA A 149 11.59 -8.13 16.23
N CYS A 150 12.24 -8.52 15.13
CA CYS A 150 11.79 -9.60 14.24
C CYS A 150 12.09 -11.01 14.79
N MET A 151 13.09 -11.12 15.66
CA MET A 151 13.48 -12.36 16.34
C MET A 151 12.62 -12.71 17.56
N ARG A 152 11.80 -11.77 18.03
CA ARG A 152 10.82 -11.98 19.12
C ARG A 152 9.50 -12.51 18.56
#